data_AF-A0A7K2N1I2-F1
#
_entry.id   AF-A0A7K2N1I2-F1
#
_cell.length_a   1.000
_cell.length_b   1.000
_cell.length_c   1.000
_cell.angle_alpha   90.00
_cell.angle_beta   90.00
_cell.angle_gamma   90.00
#
_symmetry.space_group_name_H-M   'P 1'
#
loop_
_entity.id
_entity.type
_entity.pdbx_description
1 polymer ?
#
loop_
_entity_poly.entity_id
_entity_poly.type
_entity_poly.pdbx_seq_one_letter_code
_entity_poly.pdbx_strand_id
1 'polypeptide(L)' 'LLDNFEWAYGYDKRFGLVHVDYATQVRTIKGSGHHYADLIGRARGRERKAA' A
#
# COMPACT_ATOMS: atom_id res chain seq x y z
N LEU A 1 -3.97 -4.05 -1.37
CA LEU A 1 -3.19 -2.99 -2.05
C LEU A 1 -3.90 -1.64 -1.94
N LEU A 2 -5.13 -1.53 -2.46
CA LEU A 2 -5.96 -0.33 -2.37
C LEU A 2 -6.91 -0.40 -1.17
N ASP A 3 -7.35 0.77 -0.68
CA ASP A 3 -8.57 0.87 0.12
C ASP A 3 -9.76 0.40 -0.73
N ASN A 4 -10.59 -0.48 -0.18
CA ASN A 4 -11.66 -1.15 -0.90
C ASN A 4 -12.90 -1.36 0.01
N PHE A 5 -13.91 -2.07 -0.48
CA PHE A 5 -15.12 -2.38 0.27
C PHE A 5 -14.87 -3.53 1.26
N GLU A 6 -14.99 -3.24 2.56
CA GLU A 6 -14.69 -4.17 3.65
C GLU A 6 -15.97 -4.79 4.26
N TRP A 7 -16.78 -5.41 3.41
CA TRP A 7 -17.93 -6.25 3.80
C TRP A 7 -18.91 -5.55 4.76
N ALA A 8 -19.11 -6.12 5.95
CA ALA A 8 -20.00 -5.58 6.98
C ALA A 8 -19.63 -4.15 7.41
N TYR A 9 -18.39 -3.72 7.19
CA TYR A 9 -17.91 -2.39 7.53
C TYR A 9 -18.03 -1.39 6.37
N GLY A 10 -18.46 -1.83 5.20
CA GLY A 10 -18.52 -0.98 4.01
C GLY A 10 -17.18 -0.31 3.73
N TYR A 11 -17.20 1.01 3.53
CA TYR A 11 -16.02 1.81 3.23
C TYR A 11 -15.41 2.54 4.45
N ASP A 12 -15.87 2.20 5.66
CA ASP A 12 -15.40 2.84 6.90
C ASP A 12 -13.99 2.38 7.29
N LYS A 13 -13.62 1.14 6.95
CA LYS A 13 -12.29 0.58 7.21
C LYS A 13 -11.41 0.63 5.95
N ARG A 14 -10.12 0.90 6.17
CA ARG A 14 -9.16 1.24 5.13
C ARG A 14 -7.83 0.50 5.34
N PHE A 15 -7.73 -0.70 4.76
CA PHE A 15 -6.55 -1.58 4.91
C PHE A 15 -5.52 -1.45 3.77
N GLY A 16 -5.77 -0.62 2.75
CA GLY A 16 -4.86 -0.46 1.63
C GLY A 16 -3.57 0.25 2.00
N LEU A 17 -2.49 -0.07 1.27
CA LEU A 17 -1.26 0.73 1.21
C LEU A 17 -1.46 2.01 0.39
N VAL A 18 -2.51 2.04 -0.43
CA VAL A 18 -2.90 3.17 -1.27
C VAL A 18 -4.30 3.59 -0.89
N HIS A 19 -4.45 4.86 -0.55
CA HIS A 19 -5.74 5.47 -0.32
C HIS A 19 -6.46 5.71 -1.65
N VAL A 20 -7.75 5.42 -1.70
CA VAL A 20 -8.64 5.75 -2.82
C VAL A 20 -9.71 6.69 -2.32
N ASP A 21 -9.78 7.88 -2.91
CA ASP A 21 -10.96 8.73 -2.78
C ASP A 21 -12.08 8.10 -3.62
N TYR A 22 -13.16 7.64 -2.97
CA TYR A 22 -14.23 6.94 -3.67
C TYR A 22 -15.08 7.84 -4.57
N ALA A 23 -15.14 9.14 -4.29
CA ALA A 23 -15.90 10.08 -5.11
C ALA A 23 -15.14 10.45 -6.39
N THR A 24 -13.83 10.65 -6.28
CA THR A 24 -13.00 11.15 -7.40
C THR A 24 -12.15 10.08 -8.06
N GLN A 25 -12.03 8.90 -7.44
CA GLN A 25 -11.14 7.80 -7.84
C GLN A 25 -9.65 8.15 -7.81
N VAL A 26 -9.28 9.29 -7.22
CA VAL A 26 -7.88 9.66 -7.03
C VAL A 26 -7.21 8.65 -6.09
N ARG A 27 -6.03 8.17 -6.49
CA ARG A 27 -5.22 7.25 -5.70
C ARG A 27 -4.01 7.98 -5.13
N THR A 28 -3.82 7.86 -3.82
CA THR A 28 -2.67 8.43 -3.11
C THR A 28 -1.95 7.33 -2.34
N ILE A 29 -0.65 7.15 -2.59
CA ILE A 29 0.15 6.18 -1.85
C ILE A 29 0.27 6.66 -0.40
N LYS A 30 -0.04 5.79 0.56
CA LYS A 30 0.13 6.11 1.99
C LYS A 30 1.59 5.96 2.38
N GLY A 31 1.98 6.54 3.52
CA GLY A 31 3.32 6.35 4.09
C GLY A 31 3.69 4.87 4.27
N SER A 32 2.73 4.02 4.61
CA SER A 32 2.93 2.56 4.69
C SER A 32 3.28 1.94 3.34
N GLY A 33 2.73 2.44 2.23
CA GLY A 33 3.07 2.01 0.87
C GLY A 33 4.51 2.34 0.50
N HIS A 34 4.96 3.56 0.81
CA HIS A 34 6.36 3.95 0.60
C HIS A 34 7.31 3.12 1.46
N HIS A 35 6.98 2.93 2.75
CA HIS A 35 7.79 2.12 3.65
C HIS A 35 7.91 0.66 3.16
N TYR A 36 6.82 0.08 2.67
CA TYR A 36 6.84 -1.28 2.12
C TYR A 36 7.69 -1.39 0.86
N ALA A 37 7.66 -0.39 -0.02
CA ALA A 37 8.54 -0.33 -1.20
C ALA A 37 10.02 -0.25 -0.80
N ASP A 38 10.35 0.60 0.18
CA ASP A 38 11.72 0.73 0.69
C ASP A 38 12.22 -0.59 1.31
N LEU A 39 11.37 -1.28 2.06
CA LEU A 39 11.70 -2.57 2.66
C LEU A 39 12.09 -3.60 1.57
N ILE A 40 11.29 -3.69 0.51
CA ILE A 40 11.56 -4.58 -0.63
C ILE A 40 12.86 -4.17 -1.33
N GLY A 41 13.08 -2.88 -1.54
CA GLY A 41 14.31 -2.36 -2.15
C GLY A 41 15.55 -2.77 -1.37
N ARG A 42 15.51 -2.65 -0.03
CA ARG A 42 16.61 -3.07 0.86
C ARG A 42 16.82 -4.58 0.82
N ALA A 43 15.76 -5.38 0.82
CA ALA A 43 15.85 -6.83 0.76
C ALA A 43 16.54 -7.30 -0.54
N ARG A 44 16.11 -6.79 -1.69
CA ARG A 44 16.72 -7.08 -2.99
C ARG A 44 18.18 -6.64 -3.07
N GLY A 45 18.51 -5.51 -2.45
CA GLY A 45 19.89 -5.02 -2.37
C GLY A 45 20.80 -5.95 -1.55
N ARG A 46 20.28 -6.64 -0.54
CA ARG A 46 21.03 -7.64 0.24
C ARG A 46 21.27 -8.91 -0.58
N GLU A 47 20.24 -9.42 -1.26
CA GLU A 47 20.35 -10.60 -2.12
C GLU A 47 21.42 -10.41 -3.21
N ARG A 48 21.41 -9.26 -3.89
CA ARG A 48 22.41 -8.93 -4.93
C ARG A 48 23.84 -8.80 -4.44
N LYS A 49 24.05 -8.48 -3.16
CA LYS A 49 25.40 -8.41 -2.56
C LYS A 49 25.91 -9.78 -2.11
N ALA A 50 25.01 -10.75 -1.93
CA ALA A 50 25.34 -12.10 -1.49
C ALA A 50 25.55 -13.08 -2.65
N ALA A 51 25.13 -12.72 -3.86
CA ALA A 51 25.38 -13.42 -5.13
C ALA A 51 26.67 -12.91 -5.77
#